data_AF-A0A3A8GZG2-F1
#
_entry.id   AF-A0A3A8GZG2-F1
#
_cell.length_a   1.000
_cell.length_b   1.000
_cell.length_c   1.000
_cell.angle_alpha   90.00
_cell.angle_beta   90.00
_cell.angle_gamma   90.00
#
_symmetry.space_group_name_H-M   'P 1'
#
loop_
_entity.id
_entity.type
_entity.pdbx_description
1 polymer ?
#
loop_
_entity_poly.entity_id
_entity_poly.type
_entity_poly.pdbx_seq_one_letter_code
_entity_poly.pdbx_strand_id
1 'polypeptide(L)'
;MHHVDIPSGELNEFDLPPICIVTGERQGVVFKPVNFTWYPRWIGFLALLNLLIAIIVASAMTKRVTGTLPFTEEAWSRWKRGQVIMVVSVVVAIALLILAFSLLASDAPEWQGLVALPSSVAIPVLAWVFFLRGRGPQVRRIDKDNLSLAIPNGPAAYAIAGHFLAGLNSPARDDGESLDASGAPARALCARHDDIVANQVCTRCGAFMCPRCENRVRRESLPLCPDCWELRGRTIAVQAKAPGLTLANSGLFMGVVSVVPMCYAVHAVSLVLNTVSLVRNRHADSPRIDRKKAIAGLALTGIGLLLTLGMRLYSGSW
;
A
#
# COMPACT_ATOMS: atom_id res chain seq x y z
N MET A 1 11.33 3.69 -17.61
CA MET A 1 10.40 3.93 -16.48
C MET A 1 10.28 5.42 -16.31
N HIS A 2 9.06 5.93 -16.19
CA HIS A 2 8.76 7.36 -16.08
C HIS A 2 8.33 7.67 -14.66
N HIS A 3 8.79 8.80 -14.11
CA HIS A 3 8.52 9.20 -12.74
C HIS A 3 7.31 10.12 -12.68
N VAL A 4 6.40 9.83 -11.76
CA VAL A 4 5.21 10.65 -11.50
C VAL A 4 5.02 10.75 -10.00
N ASP A 5 4.86 11.97 -9.51
CA ASP A 5 4.52 12.26 -8.12
C ASP A 5 3.01 12.46 -8.03
N ILE A 6 2.35 11.58 -7.26
CA ILE A 6 0.91 11.60 -7.06
C ILE A 6 0.64 12.01 -5.62
N PRO A 7 -0.20 13.02 -5.36
CA PRO A 7 -0.61 13.34 -3.99
C PRO A 7 -1.19 12.13 -3.26
N SER A 8 -0.74 11.87 -2.02
CA SER A 8 -1.12 10.65 -1.28
C SER A 8 -2.63 10.51 -1.04
N GLY A 9 -3.34 11.64 -0.95
CA GLY A 9 -4.80 11.71 -0.79
C GLY A 9 -5.60 11.64 -2.10
N GLU A 10 -4.93 11.61 -3.25
CA GLU A 10 -5.54 11.64 -4.59
C GLU A 10 -5.33 10.32 -5.34
N LEU A 11 -5.00 9.24 -4.62
CA LEU A 11 -4.82 7.91 -5.20
C LEU A 11 -6.16 7.15 -5.24
N ASN A 12 -7.16 7.73 -5.89
CA ASN A 12 -8.50 7.18 -5.98
C ASN A 12 -9.08 7.29 -7.40
N GLU A 13 -10.24 6.68 -7.62
CA GLU A 13 -10.95 6.68 -8.92
C GLU A 13 -11.41 8.08 -9.38
N PHE A 14 -11.58 9.04 -8.47
CA PHE A 14 -12.04 10.39 -8.83
C PHE A 14 -10.92 11.29 -9.31
N ASP A 15 -9.74 11.11 -8.72
CA ASP A 15 -8.63 12.04 -8.90
C ASP A 15 -7.62 11.54 -9.97
N LEU A 16 -7.81 10.33 -10.50
CA LEU A 16 -6.94 9.73 -11.50
C LEU A 16 -7.66 9.56 -12.84
N PRO A 17 -7.01 9.88 -13.97
CA PRO A 17 -7.62 9.67 -15.28
C PRO A 17 -7.81 8.17 -15.57
N PRO A 18 -8.86 7.76 -16.31
CA PRO A 18 -9.14 6.37 -16.64
C PRO A 18 -8.21 5.87 -17.76
N ILE A 19 -6.91 5.80 -17.48
CA ILE A 19 -5.87 5.28 -18.38
C ILE A 19 -5.09 4.19 -17.64
N CYS A 20 -4.99 3.00 -18.23
CA CYS A 20 -4.25 1.90 -17.63
C CYS A 20 -2.78 2.28 -17.42
N ILE A 21 -2.29 2.22 -16.18
CA ILE A 21 -0.92 2.64 -15.86
C ILE A 21 0.15 1.73 -16.48
N VAL A 22 -0.22 0.50 -16.88
CA VAL A 22 0.72 -0.48 -17.44
C VAL A 22 0.70 -0.46 -18.96
N THR A 23 -0.49 -0.47 -19.58
CA THR A 23 -0.63 -0.57 -21.05
C THR A 23 -0.80 0.79 -21.72
N GLY A 24 -1.33 1.80 -21.01
CA GLY A 24 -1.69 3.10 -21.59
C GLY A 24 -3.07 3.12 -22.28
N GLU A 25 -3.80 2.00 -22.26
CA GLU A 25 -5.14 1.92 -22.84
C GLU A 25 -6.17 2.73 -22.05
N ARG A 26 -7.14 3.33 -22.74
CA ARG A 26 -8.24 4.11 -22.12
C ARG A 26 -9.57 3.36 -22.03
N GLN A 27 -9.68 2.22 -22.67
CA GLN A 27 -10.89 1.38 -22.68
C GLN A 27 -10.70 0.17 -21.77
N GLY A 28 -11.79 -0.31 -21.17
CA GLY A 28 -11.75 -1.46 -20.26
C GLY A 28 -10.92 -1.24 -18.99
N VAL A 29 -10.74 0.03 -18.60
CA VAL A 29 -9.98 0.42 -17.41
C VAL A 29 -10.87 0.27 -16.19
N VAL A 30 -10.38 -0.49 -15.21
CA VAL A 30 -11.02 -0.71 -13.92
C VAL A 30 -10.06 -0.26 -12.83
N PHE A 31 -10.58 0.48 -11.84
CA PHE A 31 -9.81 0.90 -10.68
C PHE A 31 -9.65 -0.26 -9.71
N LYS A 32 -8.40 -0.72 -9.52
CA LYS A 32 -8.07 -1.84 -8.63
C LYS A 32 -7.39 -1.36 -7.36
N PRO A 33 -7.72 -1.94 -6.19
CA PRO A 33 -7.10 -1.55 -4.94
C PRO A 33 -5.63 -1.98 -4.91
N VAL A 34 -4.75 -1.05 -4.59
CA VAL A 34 -3.31 -1.26 -4.47
C VAL A 34 -2.81 -0.81 -3.10
N ASN A 35 -1.90 -1.61 -2.55
CA ASN A 35 -1.23 -1.33 -1.29
C ASN A 35 0.26 -1.15 -1.59
N PHE A 36 0.72 0.08 -1.45
CA PHE A 36 2.11 0.44 -1.64
C PHE A 36 2.84 0.42 -0.30
N THR A 37 3.98 -0.24 -0.29
CA THR A 37 4.86 -0.32 0.87
C THR A 37 6.24 0.13 0.43
N TRP A 38 6.85 1.03 1.20
CA TRP A 38 8.19 1.52 0.94
C TRP A 38 9.08 1.35 2.16
N TYR A 39 10.30 0.86 1.91
CA TYR A 39 11.37 0.72 2.87
C TYR A 39 12.63 1.42 2.36
N PRO A 40 13.36 2.12 3.24
CA PRO A 40 14.68 2.63 2.90
C PRO A 40 15.62 1.54 2.39
N ARG A 41 16.32 1.79 1.28
CA ARG A 41 17.23 0.80 0.65
C ARG A 41 18.39 0.37 1.54
N TRP A 42 18.86 1.25 2.43
CA TRP A 42 19.96 0.97 3.35
C TRP A 42 19.61 -0.06 4.43
N ILE A 43 18.33 -0.39 4.65
CA ILE A 43 17.93 -1.43 5.60
C ILE A 43 18.54 -2.80 5.26
N GLY A 44 18.79 -3.07 3.98
CA GLY A 44 19.48 -4.30 3.57
C GLY A 44 20.85 -4.45 4.22
N PHE A 45 21.56 -3.35 4.50
CA PHE A 45 22.84 -3.37 5.21
C PHE A 45 22.67 -3.83 6.67
N LEU A 46 21.60 -3.40 7.36
CA LEU A 46 21.32 -3.87 8.72
C LEU A 46 21.05 -5.38 8.75
N ALA A 47 20.45 -5.95 7.71
CA ALA A 47 20.16 -7.38 7.67
C ALA A 47 21.44 -8.23 7.69
N LEU A 48 22.57 -7.70 7.19
CA LEU A 48 23.88 -8.36 7.25
C LEU A 48 24.49 -8.31 8.66
N LEU A 49 24.28 -7.23 9.41
CA LEU A 49 24.82 -7.07 10.76
C LEU A 49 23.99 -7.83 11.80
N ASN A 50 22.67 -7.66 11.75
CA ASN A 50 21.75 -8.29 12.67
C ASN A 50 20.33 -8.28 12.08
N LEU A 51 19.85 -9.46 11.69
CA LEU A 51 18.54 -9.66 11.09
C LEU A 51 17.40 -9.12 11.98
N LEU A 52 17.49 -9.28 13.30
CA LEU A 52 16.46 -8.82 14.24
C LEU A 52 16.36 -7.29 14.24
N ILE A 53 17.50 -6.59 14.34
CA ILE A 53 17.55 -5.12 14.29
C ILE A 53 17.00 -4.63 12.94
N ALA A 54 17.37 -5.30 11.84
CA ALA A 54 16.87 -4.96 10.51
C ALA A 54 15.35 -5.07 10.42
N ILE A 55 14.75 -6.13 10.97
CA ILE A 55 13.29 -6.31 11.00
C ILE A 55 12.61 -5.21 11.83
N ILE A 56 13.15 -4.88 13.01
CA ILE A 56 12.60 -3.83 13.88
C ILE A 56 12.63 -2.48 13.15
N VAL A 57 13.79 -2.10 12.61
CA VAL A 57 13.95 -0.82 11.88
C VAL A 57 13.10 -0.80 10.63
N ALA A 58 13.04 -1.89 9.86
CA ALA A 58 12.17 -2.01 8.71
C ALA A 58 10.71 -1.79 9.11
N SER A 59 10.23 -2.44 10.17
CA SER A 59 8.86 -2.31 10.63
C SER A 59 8.50 -0.88 11.06
N ALA A 60 9.42 -0.19 11.74
CA ALA A 60 9.24 1.17 12.22
C ALA A 60 9.26 2.20 11.08
N MET A 61 10.15 2.02 10.10
CA MET A 61 10.33 2.96 8.98
C MET A 61 9.46 2.64 7.76
N THR A 62 8.74 1.51 7.77
CA THR A 62 7.87 1.14 6.66
C THR A 62 6.74 2.14 6.52
N LYS A 63 6.75 2.88 5.42
CA LYS A 63 5.63 3.73 5.03
C LYS A 63 4.68 2.92 4.16
N ARG A 64 3.38 3.09 4.38
CA ARG A 64 2.33 2.41 3.64
C ARG A 64 1.33 3.43 3.12
N VAL A 65 0.92 3.26 1.87
CA VAL A 65 -0.15 4.04 1.24
C VAL A 65 -1.08 3.07 0.55
N THR A 66 -2.37 3.24 0.76
CA THR A 66 -3.42 2.42 0.15
C THR A 66 -4.27 3.32 -0.74
N GLY A 67 -4.66 2.82 -1.90
CA GLY A 67 -5.58 3.54 -2.78
C GLY A 67 -5.98 2.67 -3.96
N THR A 68 -6.53 3.28 -5.01
CA THR A 68 -6.88 2.58 -6.25
C THR A 68 -6.10 3.15 -7.42
N LEU A 69 -5.69 2.28 -8.33
CA LEU A 69 -5.06 2.68 -9.59
C LEU A 69 -5.81 2.09 -10.79
N PRO A 70 -5.80 2.80 -11.93
CA PRO A 70 -6.43 2.32 -13.15
C PRO A 70 -5.60 1.21 -13.82
N PHE A 71 -6.21 0.03 -14.00
CA PHE A 71 -5.64 -1.09 -14.73
C PHE A 71 -6.66 -1.67 -15.71
N THR A 72 -6.20 -2.26 -16.82
CA THR A 72 -7.01 -3.24 -17.56
C THR A 72 -6.96 -4.58 -16.83
N GLU A 73 -7.99 -5.41 -16.96
CA GLU A 73 -8.07 -6.72 -16.28
C GLU A 73 -6.90 -7.65 -16.66
N GLU A 74 -6.44 -7.58 -17.90
CA GLU A 74 -5.28 -8.34 -18.38
C GLU A 74 -3.97 -7.88 -17.75
N ALA A 75 -3.78 -6.56 -17.61
CA ALA A 75 -2.59 -6.00 -16.97
C ALA A 75 -2.59 -6.32 -15.48
N TRP A 76 -3.74 -6.18 -14.83
CA TRP A 76 -3.93 -6.49 -13.41
C TRP A 76 -3.64 -7.95 -13.10
N SER A 77 -4.26 -8.88 -13.85
CA SER A 77 -4.08 -10.32 -13.64
C SER A 77 -2.63 -10.77 -13.86
N ARG A 78 -1.94 -10.23 -14.89
CA ARG A 78 -0.51 -10.49 -15.13
C ARG A 78 0.37 -9.97 -13.99
N TRP A 79 0.13 -8.74 -13.53
CA TRP A 79 0.88 -8.17 -12.42
C TRP A 79 0.65 -8.93 -11.12
N LYS A 80 -0.62 -9.27 -10.82
CA LYS A 80 -0.98 -10.02 -9.62
C LYS A 80 -0.40 -11.43 -9.62
N ARG A 81 -0.42 -12.11 -10.77
CA ARG A 81 0.24 -13.41 -10.95
C ARG A 81 1.74 -13.32 -10.67
N GLY A 82 2.40 -12.27 -11.17
CA GLY A 82 3.81 -12.01 -10.88
C GLY A 82 4.09 -11.83 -9.38
N GLN A 83 3.23 -11.12 -8.65
CA GLN A 83 3.33 -11.00 -7.19
C GLN A 83 3.18 -12.34 -6.48
N VAL A 84 2.19 -13.15 -6.86
CA VAL A 84 1.96 -14.48 -6.27
C VAL A 84 3.16 -15.40 -6.54
N ILE A 85 3.66 -15.44 -7.77
CA ILE A 85 4.85 -16.24 -8.14
C ILE A 85 6.06 -15.82 -7.29
N MET A 86 6.25 -14.52 -7.04
CA MET A 86 7.34 -14.05 -6.19
C MET A 86 7.18 -14.49 -4.73
N VAL A 87 5.98 -14.45 -4.17
CA VAL A 87 5.76 -14.93 -2.79
C VAL A 87 6.03 -16.43 -2.71
N VAL A 88 5.53 -17.20 -3.66
CA VAL A 88 5.76 -18.65 -3.74
C VAL A 88 7.25 -18.95 -3.89
N SER A 89 7.98 -18.20 -4.74
CA SER A 89 9.42 -18.42 -4.94
C SER A 89 10.25 -18.11 -3.69
N VAL A 90 9.86 -17.14 -2.87
CA VAL A 90 10.49 -16.89 -1.55
C VAL A 90 10.22 -18.04 -0.58
N VAL A 91 8.99 -18.58 -0.54
CA VAL A 91 8.67 -19.73 0.31
C VAL A 91 9.50 -20.96 -0.09
N VAL A 92 9.58 -21.23 -1.40
CA VAL A 92 10.43 -22.32 -1.94
C VAL A 92 11.91 -22.09 -1.61
N ALA A 93 12.40 -20.85 -1.72
CA ALA A 93 13.77 -20.51 -1.36
C ALA A 93 14.07 -20.82 0.11
N ILE A 94 13.17 -20.47 1.04
CA ILE A 94 13.32 -20.78 2.47
C ILE A 94 13.34 -22.29 2.70
N ALA A 95 12.43 -23.04 2.06
CA ALA A 95 12.39 -24.50 2.17
C ALA A 95 13.69 -25.14 1.64
N LEU A 96 14.21 -24.67 0.50
CA LEU A 96 15.49 -25.14 -0.06
C LEU A 96 16.68 -24.78 0.82
N LEU A 97 16.65 -23.61 1.46
CA LEU A 97 17.69 -23.21 2.42
C LEU A 97 17.72 -24.18 3.61
N ILE A 98 16.56 -24.46 4.22
CA ILE A 98 16.44 -25.42 5.33
C ILE A 98 16.93 -26.80 4.89
N LEU A 99 16.49 -27.27 3.71
CA LEU A 99 16.92 -28.55 3.15
C LEU A 99 18.43 -28.60 2.93
N ALA A 100 19.04 -27.53 2.40
CA ALA A 100 20.48 -27.45 2.19
C ALA A 100 21.24 -27.60 3.51
N PHE A 101 20.81 -26.91 4.57
CA PHE A 101 21.41 -27.04 5.90
C PHE A 101 21.25 -28.45 6.48
N SER A 102 20.05 -29.04 6.36
CA SER A 102 19.79 -30.40 6.83
C SER A 102 20.66 -31.44 6.10
N LEU A 103 20.81 -31.31 4.77
CA LEU A 103 21.65 -32.22 3.99
C LEU A 103 23.13 -32.09 4.32
N LEU A 104 23.62 -30.84 4.49
CA LEU A 104 25.00 -30.58 4.91
C LEU A 104 25.31 -31.07 6.33
N ALA A 105 24.29 -31.20 7.19
CA ALA A 105 24.44 -31.72 8.54
C ALA A 105 24.30 -33.25 8.62
N SER A 106 23.86 -33.90 7.54
CA SER A 106 23.67 -35.36 7.45
C SER A 106 24.81 -36.04 6.69
N ASP A 107 24.93 -37.37 6.79
CA ASP A 107 25.85 -38.18 5.99
C ASP A 107 25.43 -38.31 4.49
N ALA A 108 24.61 -37.39 4.00
CA ALA A 108 24.19 -37.35 2.61
C ALA A 108 25.34 -36.86 1.71
N PRO A 109 25.33 -37.17 0.41
CA PRO A 109 26.34 -36.67 -0.52
C PRO A 109 26.39 -35.12 -0.53
N GLU A 110 27.55 -34.56 -0.23
CA GLU A 110 27.77 -33.12 -0.06
C GLU A 110 27.29 -32.27 -1.26
N TRP A 111 27.39 -32.82 -2.47
CA TRP A 111 26.96 -32.13 -3.70
C TRP A 111 25.48 -31.76 -3.68
N GLN A 112 24.62 -32.50 -2.98
CA GLN A 112 23.19 -32.19 -2.88
C GLN A 112 22.96 -30.90 -2.09
N GLY A 113 23.67 -30.73 -0.97
CA GLY A 113 23.67 -29.49 -0.19
C GLY A 113 24.22 -28.31 -1.00
N LEU A 114 25.31 -28.54 -1.73
CA LEU A 114 25.95 -27.53 -2.59
C LEU A 114 25.09 -27.09 -3.78
N VAL A 115 24.16 -27.91 -4.27
CA VAL A 115 23.20 -27.52 -5.32
C VAL A 115 21.96 -26.83 -4.75
N ALA A 116 21.49 -27.29 -3.58
CA ALA A 116 20.31 -26.72 -2.93
C ALA A 116 20.54 -25.25 -2.49
N LEU A 117 21.72 -24.94 -1.97
CA LEU A 117 22.08 -23.60 -1.51
C LEU A 117 22.02 -22.51 -2.60
N PRO A 118 22.70 -22.63 -3.77
CA PRO A 118 22.59 -21.64 -4.84
C PRO A 118 21.18 -21.61 -5.45
N SER A 119 20.48 -22.74 -5.49
CA SER A 119 19.09 -22.80 -5.96
C SER A 119 18.15 -21.95 -5.11
N SER A 120 18.38 -21.90 -3.79
CA SER A 120 17.61 -21.05 -2.86
C SER A 120 17.72 -19.56 -3.21
N VAL A 121 18.83 -19.11 -3.80
CA VAL A 121 19.03 -17.71 -4.22
C VAL A 121 18.62 -17.51 -5.68
N ALA A 122 18.94 -18.44 -6.57
CA ALA A 122 18.68 -18.32 -7.99
C ALA A 122 17.17 -18.26 -8.31
N ILE A 123 16.36 -19.11 -7.68
CA ILE A 123 14.91 -19.16 -7.92
C ILE A 123 14.20 -17.81 -7.69
N PRO A 124 14.33 -17.14 -6.53
CA PRO A 124 13.68 -15.85 -6.31
C PRO A 124 14.24 -14.74 -7.22
N VAL A 125 15.53 -14.76 -7.54
CA VAL A 125 16.15 -13.80 -8.48
C VAL A 125 15.57 -13.97 -9.88
N LEU A 126 15.51 -15.21 -10.39
CA LEU A 126 14.92 -15.51 -11.69
C LEU A 126 13.42 -15.14 -11.70
N ALA A 127 12.68 -15.48 -10.64
CA ALA A 127 11.29 -15.08 -10.51
C ALA A 127 11.11 -13.56 -10.58
N TRP A 128 11.97 -12.79 -9.91
CA TRP A 128 11.94 -11.33 -9.97
C TRP A 128 12.25 -10.80 -11.37
N VAL A 129 13.33 -11.28 -12.01
CA VAL A 129 13.74 -10.86 -13.36
C VAL A 129 12.65 -11.15 -14.39
N PHE A 130 12.11 -12.36 -14.37
CA PHE A 130 11.16 -12.80 -15.39
C PHE A 130 9.72 -12.39 -15.12
N PHE A 131 9.28 -12.20 -13.86
CA PHE A 131 7.87 -11.95 -13.56
C PHE A 131 7.54 -10.57 -12.98
N LEU A 132 8.48 -9.88 -12.34
CA LEU A 132 8.21 -8.61 -11.68
C LEU A 132 8.93 -7.41 -12.30
N ARG A 133 10.15 -7.60 -12.81
CA ARG A 133 10.97 -6.49 -13.32
C ARG A 133 10.28 -5.79 -14.48
N GLY A 134 9.90 -4.52 -14.28
CA GLY A 134 9.28 -3.68 -15.30
C GLY A 134 7.81 -3.96 -15.63
N ARG A 135 7.15 -4.93 -14.98
CA ARG A 135 5.77 -5.33 -15.32
C ARG A 135 4.67 -4.58 -14.57
N GLY A 136 5.02 -3.72 -13.62
CA GLY A 136 4.04 -2.96 -12.85
C GLY A 136 4.62 -1.67 -12.28
N PRO A 137 3.78 -0.85 -11.64
CA PRO A 137 4.22 0.38 -10.98
C PRO A 137 5.19 0.04 -9.85
N GLN A 138 6.27 0.82 -9.72
CA GLN A 138 7.23 0.69 -8.63
C GLN A 138 7.24 1.93 -7.76
N VAL A 139 7.09 1.72 -6.45
CA VAL A 139 7.20 2.82 -5.48
C VAL A 139 8.66 3.21 -5.33
N ARG A 140 8.97 4.47 -5.57
CA ARG A 140 10.32 5.02 -5.37
C ARG A 140 10.47 5.68 -4.03
N ARG A 141 9.43 6.41 -3.61
CA ARG A 141 9.41 7.16 -2.37
C ARG A 141 7.97 7.37 -1.91
N ILE A 142 7.78 7.34 -0.60
CA ILE A 142 6.53 7.74 0.05
C ILE A 142 6.88 8.89 0.98
N ASP A 143 6.35 10.08 0.68
CA ASP A 143 6.33 11.22 1.59
C ASP A 143 4.94 11.38 2.21
N LYS A 144 4.79 12.34 3.12
CA LYS A 144 3.51 12.58 3.79
C LYS A 144 2.45 13.02 2.77
N ASP A 145 2.85 13.89 1.85
CA ASP A 145 1.93 14.58 0.95
C ASP A 145 1.91 14.00 -0.46
N ASN A 146 2.98 13.29 -0.87
CA ASN A 146 3.21 12.80 -2.23
C ASN A 146 3.74 11.35 -2.23
N LEU A 147 3.36 10.60 -3.26
CA LEU A 147 3.82 9.27 -3.59
C LEU A 147 4.53 9.30 -4.95
N SER A 148 5.83 9.03 -4.94
CA SER A 148 6.62 8.94 -6.17
C SER A 148 6.53 7.52 -6.75
N LEU A 149 5.88 7.39 -7.89
CA LEU A 149 5.75 6.14 -8.63
C LEU A 149 6.62 6.15 -9.89
N ALA A 150 7.23 5.00 -10.19
CA ALA A 150 7.83 4.71 -11.48
C ALA A 150 6.86 3.87 -12.30
N ILE A 151 6.34 4.47 -13.37
CA ILE A 151 5.33 3.89 -14.27
C ILE A 151 6.05 3.30 -15.49
N PRO A 152 5.68 2.08 -15.95
CA PRO A 152 6.34 1.45 -17.09
C PRO A 152 5.98 2.13 -18.42
N ASN A 153 4.75 2.62 -18.57
CA ASN A 153 4.25 3.25 -19.79
C ASN A 153 4.42 4.79 -19.76
N GLY A 154 5.11 5.34 -20.75
CA GLY A 154 5.35 6.79 -20.88
C GLY A 154 4.09 7.61 -21.12
N PRO A 155 3.26 7.28 -22.13
CA PRO A 155 2.00 7.99 -22.37
C PRO A 155 1.08 8.06 -21.15
N ALA A 156 0.93 6.97 -20.40
CA ALA A 156 0.15 6.95 -19.16
C ALA A 156 0.76 7.87 -18.10
N ALA A 157 2.09 7.84 -17.93
CA ALA A 157 2.78 8.71 -16.98
C ALA A 157 2.60 10.19 -17.31
N TYR A 158 2.74 10.58 -18.58
CA TYR A 158 2.53 11.96 -19.02
C TYR A 158 1.06 12.39 -18.90
N ALA A 159 0.11 11.51 -19.18
CA ALA A 159 -1.32 11.81 -19.00
C ALA A 159 -1.67 12.06 -17.53
N ILE A 160 -1.14 11.27 -16.60
CA ILE A 160 -1.35 11.45 -15.16
C ILE A 160 -0.66 12.73 -14.67
N ALA A 161 0.60 12.95 -15.03
CA ALA A 161 1.31 14.17 -14.66
C ALA A 161 0.61 15.42 -15.23
N GLY A 162 0.21 15.37 -16.49
CA GLY A 162 -0.56 16.43 -17.15
C GLY A 162 -1.90 16.70 -16.48
N HIS A 163 -2.59 15.68 -15.96
CA HIS A 163 -3.84 15.83 -15.22
C HIS A 163 -3.66 16.68 -13.94
N PHE A 164 -2.61 16.41 -13.17
CA PHE A 164 -2.30 17.18 -11.96
C PHE A 164 -1.76 18.58 -12.27
N LEU A 165 -0.94 18.72 -13.32
CA LEU A 165 -0.47 20.03 -13.79
C LEU A 165 -1.62 20.91 -14.33
N ALA A 166 -2.63 20.31 -14.97
CA ALA A 166 -3.81 21.03 -15.44
C ALA A 166 -4.65 21.56 -14.27
N GLY A 167 -4.69 20.86 -13.13
CA GLY A 167 -5.32 21.39 -11.91
C GLY A 167 -4.59 22.60 -11.33
N LEU A 168 -3.25 22.57 -11.36
CA LEU A 168 -2.38 23.68 -10.92
C LEU A 168 -2.56 24.92 -11.79
N ASN A 169 -2.69 24.73 -13.10
CA ASN A 169 -3.12 25.78 -14.03
C ASN A 169 -4.63 25.98 -13.93
N SER A 170 -5.15 26.24 -12.72
CA SER A 170 -6.46 26.91 -12.64
C SER A 170 -6.32 28.15 -13.52
N PRO A 171 -7.22 28.37 -14.50
CA PRO A 171 -7.16 29.57 -15.31
C PRO A 171 -7.07 30.71 -14.31
N ALA A 172 -5.91 31.39 -14.29
CA ALA A 172 -5.77 32.63 -13.56
C ALA A 172 -7.00 33.41 -13.99
N ARG A 173 -7.88 33.68 -13.02
CA ARG A 173 -9.17 34.33 -13.22
C ARG A 173 -8.88 35.49 -14.16
N ASP A 174 -9.17 35.30 -15.44
CA ASP A 174 -8.83 36.30 -16.43
C ASP A 174 -9.98 37.26 -16.28
N ASP A 175 -9.80 38.21 -15.37
CA ASP A 175 -10.77 39.21 -14.99
C ASP A 175 -11.19 40.09 -16.21
N GLY A 176 -10.60 39.82 -17.39
CA GLY A 176 -10.75 40.56 -18.64
C GLY A 176 -11.56 39.90 -19.76
N GLU A 177 -12.10 38.67 -19.64
CA GLU A 177 -12.96 38.13 -20.71
C GLU A 177 -14.43 38.57 -20.51
N SER A 178 -14.83 39.63 -21.22
CA SER A 178 -16.22 40.09 -21.30
C SER A 178 -17.08 39.05 -22.02
N LEU A 179 -17.96 38.40 -21.25
CA LEU A 179 -19.00 37.50 -21.73
C LEU A 179 -20.17 38.30 -22.32
N ASP A 180 -20.52 37.94 -23.56
CA ASP A 180 -21.45 38.55 -24.54
C ASP A 180 -20.89 39.70 -25.41
N ALA A 181 -21.22 39.84 -26.71
CA ALA A 181 -22.17 39.11 -27.57
C ALA A 181 -21.49 38.15 -28.60
N SER A 182 -21.31 36.84 -28.38
CA SER A 182 -21.32 36.03 -27.15
C SER A 182 -20.63 34.69 -27.41
N GLY A 183 -19.30 34.67 -27.28
CA GLY A 183 -18.50 33.45 -27.38
C GLY A 183 -18.63 32.46 -26.20
N ALA A 184 -19.62 32.62 -25.30
CA ALA A 184 -19.98 31.62 -24.28
C ALA A 184 -21.49 31.69 -23.90
N PRO A 185 -22.08 30.58 -23.41
CA PRO A 185 -23.51 30.50 -23.08
C PRO A 185 -23.85 31.46 -21.94
N ALA A 186 -24.58 32.52 -22.28
CA ALA A 186 -25.07 33.51 -21.34
C ALA A 186 -25.82 32.80 -20.20
N ARG A 187 -25.31 32.96 -18.97
CA ARG A 187 -25.96 32.57 -17.71
C ARG A 187 -26.10 31.07 -17.48
N ALA A 188 -25.01 30.30 -17.59
CA ALA A 188 -25.00 29.01 -16.92
C ALA A 188 -25.19 29.22 -15.41
N LEU A 189 -26.35 28.82 -14.89
CA LEU A 189 -26.69 28.96 -13.49
C LEU A 189 -26.10 27.80 -12.70
N CYS A 190 -25.79 28.04 -11.43
CA CYS A 190 -25.34 26.96 -10.56
C CYS A 190 -26.43 25.89 -10.45
N ALA A 191 -26.06 24.61 -10.60
CA ALA A 191 -27.00 23.50 -10.51
C ALA A 191 -27.77 23.42 -9.16
N ARG A 192 -27.27 24.12 -8.13
CA ARG A 192 -27.89 24.18 -6.79
C ARG A 192 -28.51 25.54 -6.45
N HIS A 193 -28.11 26.61 -7.14
CA HIS A 193 -28.57 27.97 -6.91
C HIS A 193 -28.94 28.60 -8.25
N ASP A 194 -30.25 28.71 -8.52
CA ASP A 194 -30.81 29.23 -9.76
C ASP A 194 -30.63 30.74 -9.93
N ASP A 195 -30.28 31.44 -8.86
CA ASP A 195 -30.01 32.88 -8.85
C ASP A 195 -28.53 33.23 -9.03
N ILE A 196 -27.61 32.27 -8.94
CA ILE A 196 -26.16 32.52 -8.99
C ILE A 196 -25.55 31.98 -10.29
N VAL A 197 -24.88 32.85 -11.03
CA VAL A 197 -24.09 32.49 -12.20
C VAL A 197 -22.92 31.59 -11.80
N ALA A 198 -22.81 30.43 -12.46
CA ALA A 198 -21.72 29.51 -12.26
C ALA A 198 -20.41 30.05 -12.86
N ASN A 199 -19.31 29.86 -12.16
CA ASN A 199 -17.97 30.24 -12.60
C ASN A 199 -17.06 29.03 -12.83
N GLN A 200 -17.54 27.83 -12.52
CA GLN A 200 -16.79 26.58 -12.61
C GLN A 200 -17.71 25.45 -13.11
N VAL A 201 -17.12 24.42 -13.70
CA VAL A 201 -17.81 23.18 -14.10
C VAL A 201 -17.20 22.04 -13.32
N CYS A 202 -18.03 21.19 -12.71
CA CYS A 202 -17.58 20.00 -12.01
C CYS A 202 -16.91 19.07 -13.03
N THR A 203 -15.63 18.77 -12.82
CA THR A 203 -14.84 17.97 -13.78
C THR A 203 -15.31 16.53 -13.92
N ARG A 204 -16.12 16.05 -12.96
CA ARG A 204 -16.66 14.70 -12.94
C ARG A 204 -18.01 14.57 -13.64
N CYS A 205 -18.99 15.37 -13.23
CA CYS A 205 -20.37 15.23 -13.73
C CYS A 205 -20.79 16.34 -14.71
N GLY A 206 -19.94 17.34 -14.94
CA GLY A 206 -20.26 18.48 -15.81
C GLY A 206 -21.23 19.50 -15.21
N ALA A 207 -21.62 19.35 -13.94
CA ALA A 207 -22.53 20.29 -13.29
C ALA A 207 -21.88 21.68 -13.11
N PHE A 208 -22.64 22.72 -13.43
CA PHE A 208 -22.24 24.12 -13.23
C PHE A 208 -22.26 24.50 -11.75
N MET A 209 -21.21 25.15 -11.26
CA MET A 209 -21.00 25.48 -9.84
C MET A 209 -20.67 26.96 -9.66
N CYS A 210 -21.25 27.57 -8.62
CA CYS A 210 -20.83 28.87 -8.14
C CYS A 210 -19.65 28.76 -7.16
N PRO A 211 -18.97 29.88 -6.80
CA PRO A 211 -17.87 29.87 -5.84
C PRO A 211 -18.23 29.34 -4.45
N ARG A 212 -19.52 29.32 -4.09
CA ARG A 212 -20.00 28.79 -2.80
C ARG A 212 -20.18 27.26 -2.81
N CYS A 213 -20.38 26.68 -3.99
CA CYS A 213 -20.61 25.24 -4.16
C CYS A 213 -19.33 24.48 -4.55
N GLU A 214 -18.25 25.16 -4.94
CA GLU A 214 -17.01 24.49 -5.27
C GLU A 214 -16.38 23.88 -4.02
N ASN A 215 -16.12 22.57 -4.07
CA ASN A 215 -15.32 21.89 -3.06
C ASN A 215 -14.04 21.39 -3.69
N ARG A 216 -12.92 21.57 -2.99
CA ARG A 216 -11.59 21.17 -3.46
C ARG A 216 -10.86 20.39 -2.39
N VAL A 217 -10.10 19.37 -2.81
CA VAL A 217 -9.22 18.57 -1.94
C VAL A 217 -8.07 19.42 -1.44
N ARG A 218 -7.50 20.17 -2.36
CA ARG A 218 -6.41 21.13 -2.20
C ARG A 218 -6.71 22.35 -3.05
N ARG A 219 -6.05 23.48 -2.81
CA ARG A 219 -6.36 24.72 -3.56
C ARG A 219 -6.17 24.53 -5.07
N GLU A 220 -5.16 23.73 -5.43
CA GLU A 220 -4.77 23.35 -6.78
C GLU A 220 -5.56 22.18 -7.38
N SER A 221 -6.39 21.48 -6.60
CA SER A 221 -7.18 20.37 -7.15
C SER A 221 -8.36 20.89 -7.98
N LEU A 222 -8.79 20.08 -8.94
CA LEU A 222 -9.97 20.35 -9.75
C LEU A 222 -11.23 20.45 -8.87
N PRO A 223 -12.12 21.43 -9.10
CA PRO A 223 -13.30 21.62 -8.26
C PRO A 223 -14.34 20.53 -8.50
N LEU A 224 -14.95 20.06 -7.41
CA LEU A 224 -16.05 19.11 -7.39
C LEU A 224 -17.33 19.76 -6.88
N CYS A 225 -18.48 19.36 -7.43
CA CYS A 225 -19.77 19.80 -6.92
C CYS A 225 -20.08 19.13 -5.57
N PRO A 226 -21.02 19.67 -4.77
CA PRO A 226 -21.33 19.11 -3.45
C PRO A 226 -21.71 17.62 -3.50
N ASP A 227 -22.50 17.19 -4.48
CA ASP A 227 -22.90 15.78 -4.61
C ASP A 227 -21.70 14.87 -4.92
N CYS A 228 -20.83 15.29 -5.86
CA CYS A 228 -19.61 14.55 -6.18
C CYS A 228 -18.62 14.54 -5.02
N TRP A 229 -18.56 15.61 -4.24
CA TRP A 229 -17.74 15.72 -3.05
C TRP A 229 -18.21 14.76 -1.96
N GLU A 230 -19.51 14.67 -1.70
CA GLU A 230 -20.07 13.69 -0.77
C GLU A 230 -19.82 12.25 -1.22
N LEU A 231 -20.00 11.97 -2.52
CA LEU A 231 -19.68 10.66 -3.10
C LEU A 231 -18.20 10.29 -2.92
N ARG A 232 -17.29 11.25 -3.09
CA ARG A 232 -15.85 11.09 -2.83
C ARG A 232 -15.59 10.82 -1.35
N GLY A 233 -16.24 11.54 -0.44
CA GLY A 233 -16.12 11.31 1.00
C GLY A 233 -16.52 9.89 1.41
N ARG A 234 -17.65 9.38 0.88
CA ARG A 234 -18.13 8.02 1.19
C ARG A 234 -17.18 6.94 0.66
N THR A 235 -16.70 7.08 -0.56
CA THR A 235 -15.78 6.12 -1.19
C THR A 235 -14.42 6.08 -0.50
N ILE A 236 -13.84 7.23 -0.15
CA ILE A 236 -12.59 7.31 0.62
C ILE A 236 -12.78 6.67 2.00
N ALA A 237 -13.90 6.93 2.68
CA ALA A 237 -14.18 6.33 3.98
C ALA A 237 -14.27 4.79 3.92
N VAL A 238 -14.87 4.24 2.86
CA VAL A 238 -14.91 2.79 2.63
C VAL A 238 -13.52 2.23 2.35
N GLN A 239 -12.72 2.90 1.51
CA GLN A 239 -11.35 2.47 1.20
C GLN A 239 -10.44 2.50 2.42
N ALA A 240 -10.54 3.55 3.26
CA ALA A 240 -9.80 3.66 4.50
C ALA A 240 -10.15 2.55 5.52
N LYS A 241 -11.37 1.99 5.42
CA LYS A 241 -11.86 0.92 6.30
C LYS A 241 -11.53 -0.48 5.81
N ALA A 242 -10.80 -0.64 4.71
CA ALA A 242 -10.40 -1.95 4.23
C ALA A 242 -9.68 -2.72 5.37
N PRO A 243 -10.04 -3.99 5.63
CA PRO A 243 -9.52 -4.79 6.74
C PRO A 243 -8.07 -5.20 6.47
N GLY A 244 -7.16 -4.22 6.52
CA GLY A 244 -5.74 -4.50 6.62
C GLY A 244 -5.50 -5.34 7.87
N LEU A 245 -4.49 -6.20 7.82
CA LEU A 245 -3.90 -6.78 9.03
C LEU A 245 -3.45 -5.63 9.93
N THR A 246 -4.30 -5.21 10.85
CA THR A 246 -3.94 -4.23 11.87
C THR A 246 -2.83 -4.84 12.72
N LEU A 247 -1.96 -3.99 13.27
CA LEU A 247 -0.90 -4.43 14.16
C LEU A 247 -1.46 -5.27 15.34
N ALA A 248 -2.68 -4.93 15.77
CA ALA A 248 -3.42 -5.69 16.79
C ALA A 248 -3.86 -7.07 16.30
N ASN A 249 -4.35 -7.21 15.06
CA ASN A 249 -4.69 -8.51 14.50
C ASN A 249 -3.44 -9.39 14.29
N SER A 250 -2.33 -8.80 13.80
CA SER A 250 -1.07 -9.54 13.63
C SER A 250 -0.47 -9.97 14.98
N GLY A 251 -0.52 -9.09 15.99
CA GLY A 251 -0.06 -9.40 17.34
C GLY A 251 -0.88 -10.52 17.97
N LEU A 252 -2.21 -10.46 17.85
CA LEU A 252 -3.10 -11.52 18.33
C LEU A 252 -2.82 -12.86 17.62
N PHE A 253 -2.68 -12.85 16.30
CA PHE A 253 -2.37 -14.06 15.52
C PHE A 253 -1.04 -14.68 15.95
N MET A 254 0.02 -13.88 16.10
CA MET A 254 1.30 -14.37 16.60
C MET A 254 1.21 -14.81 18.07
N GLY A 255 0.29 -14.24 18.86
CA GLY A 255 -0.07 -14.72 20.20
C GLY A 255 -0.58 -16.16 20.16
N VAL A 256 -1.52 -16.46 19.27
CA VAL A 256 -2.06 -17.82 19.08
C VAL A 256 -0.95 -18.78 18.63
N VAL A 257 -0.14 -18.41 17.63
CA VAL A 257 0.96 -19.26 17.16
C VAL A 257 2.01 -19.49 18.25
N SER A 258 2.24 -18.50 19.13
CA SER A 258 3.17 -18.64 20.26
C SER A 258 2.71 -19.63 21.33
N VAL A 259 1.49 -20.16 21.29
CA VAL A 259 1.08 -21.25 22.20
C VAL A 259 1.75 -22.58 21.82
N VAL A 260 2.26 -22.71 20.59
CA VAL A 260 3.02 -23.89 20.14
C VAL A 260 4.36 -23.95 20.90
N PRO A 261 4.62 -25.02 21.69
CA PRO A 261 5.81 -25.11 22.51
C PRO A 261 7.10 -25.12 21.68
N MET A 262 8.23 -24.73 22.32
CA MET A 262 9.60 -24.74 21.74
C MET A 262 9.84 -23.72 20.61
N CYS A 263 8.87 -22.90 20.22
CA CYS A 263 9.03 -21.85 19.22
C CYS A 263 9.55 -20.52 19.82
N TYR A 264 10.75 -20.51 20.41
CA TYR A 264 11.36 -19.33 21.09
C TYR A 264 11.32 -18.03 20.27
N ALA A 265 11.62 -18.12 18.97
CA ALA A 265 11.58 -16.96 18.07
C ALA A 265 10.16 -16.36 17.96
N VAL A 266 9.13 -17.20 17.92
CA VAL A 266 7.74 -16.75 17.84
C VAL A 266 7.31 -16.04 19.12
N HIS A 267 7.73 -16.53 20.29
CA HIS A 267 7.44 -15.85 21.56
C HIS A 267 8.05 -14.44 21.60
N ALA A 268 9.31 -14.30 21.17
CA ALA A 268 9.98 -13.00 21.13
C ALA A 268 9.27 -12.02 20.18
N VAL A 269 8.95 -12.46 18.95
CA VAL A 269 8.23 -11.64 17.97
C VAL A 269 6.83 -11.27 18.45
N SER A 270 6.10 -12.24 19.01
CA SER A 270 4.75 -12.06 19.54
C SER A 270 4.72 -11.05 20.70
N LEU A 271 5.69 -11.14 21.61
CA LEU A 271 5.84 -10.21 22.72
C LEU A 271 6.09 -8.78 22.23
N VAL A 272 7.03 -8.60 21.30
CA VAL A 272 7.37 -7.29 20.72
C VAL A 272 6.16 -6.70 19.99
N LEU A 273 5.51 -7.46 19.11
CA LEU A 273 4.37 -6.97 18.33
C LEU A 273 3.20 -6.56 19.22
N ASN A 274 2.84 -7.38 20.21
CA ASN A 274 1.73 -7.05 21.11
C ASN A 274 2.06 -5.87 22.04
N THR A 275 3.32 -5.74 22.47
CA THR A 275 3.77 -4.60 23.28
C THR A 275 3.72 -3.30 22.49
N VAL A 276 4.28 -3.28 21.27
CA VAL A 276 4.22 -2.10 20.39
C VAL A 276 2.78 -1.74 20.07
N SER A 277 1.93 -2.74 19.81
CA SER A 277 0.49 -2.54 19.58
C SER A 277 -0.20 -1.92 20.80
N LEU A 278 0.10 -2.39 22.01
CA LEU A 278 -0.48 -1.85 23.24
C LEU A 278 -0.04 -0.40 23.50
N VAL A 279 1.24 -0.09 23.29
CA VAL A 279 1.79 1.26 23.46
C VAL A 279 1.19 2.22 22.45
N ARG A 280 1.12 1.84 21.17
CA ARG A 280 0.57 2.68 20.11
C ARG A 280 -0.93 2.95 20.29
N ASN A 281 -1.66 1.99 20.84
CA ASN A 281 -3.10 2.10 21.14
C ASN A 281 -3.39 2.54 22.59
N ARG A 282 -2.45 3.26 23.23
CA ARG A 282 -2.68 3.81 24.58
C ARG A 282 -3.48 5.13 24.55
N HIS A 283 -3.54 5.82 23.41
CA HIS A 283 -4.28 7.06 23.26
C HIS A 283 -5.80 6.86 23.38
N ALA A 284 -6.49 7.84 23.98
CA ALA A 284 -7.93 7.80 24.27
C ALA A 284 -8.79 7.63 23.01
N ASP A 285 -8.30 8.10 21.86
CA ASP A 285 -9.00 8.06 20.57
C ASP A 285 -8.84 6.72 19.83
N SER A 286 -8.00 5.80 20.35
CA SER A 286 -7.79 4.51 19.70
C SER A 286 -9.01 3.58 19.87
N PRO A 287 -9.34 2.74 18.87
CA PRO A 287 -10.45 1.82 18.97
C PRO A 287 -10.26 0.87 20.15
N ARG A 288 -11.20 0.84 21.11
CA ARG A 288 -11.14 -0.06 22.29
C ARG A 288 -10.91 -1.53 21.92
N ILE A 289 -11.38 -1.95 20.75
CA ILE A 289 -11.22 -3.30 20.23
C ILE A 289 -9.74 -3.65 20.01
N ASP A 290 -8.93 -2.75 19.47
CA ASP A 290 -7.52 -3.03 19.16
C ASP A 290 -6.67 -3.15 20.43
N ARG A 291 -6.98 -2.38 21.46
CA ARG A 291 -6.36 -2.51 22.78
C ARG A 291 -6.67 -3.87 23.42
N LYS A 292 -7.93 -4.33 23.37
CA LYS A 292 -8.31 -5.65 23.88
C LYS A 292 -7.57 -6.78 23.16
N LYS A 293 -7.43 -6.68 21.84
CA LYS A 293 -6.68 -7.66 21.03
C LYS A 293 -5.20 -7.71 21.41
N ALA A 294 -4.55 -6.56 21.62
CA ALA A 294 -3.14 -6.52 22.05
C ALA A 294 -2.94 -7.16 23.43
N ILE A 295 -3.85 -6.90 24.38
CA ILE A 295 -3.81 -7.52 25.72
C ILE A 295 -4.02 -9.03 25.61
N ALA A 296 -5.01 -9.48 24.84
CA ALA A 296 -5.25 -10.90 24.61
C ALA A 296 -4.04 -11.59 23.95
N GLY A 297 -3.40 -10.93 22.98
CA GLY A 297 -2.16 -11.39 22.36
C GLY A 297 -1.04 -11.57 23.37
N LEU A 298 -0.77 -10.57 24.23
CA LEU A 298 0.23 -10.67 25.30
C LEU A 298 -0.06 -11.82 26.28
N ALA A 299 -1.33 -11.99 26.67
CA ALA A 299 -1.74 -13.06 27.56
C ALA A 299 -1.46 -14.44 26.93
N LEU A 300 -1.79 -14.62 25.65
CA LEU A 300 -1.49 -15.84 24.91
C LEU A 300 0.02 -16.08 24.78
N THR A 301 0.81 -15.04 24.54
CA THR A 301 2.29 -15.15 24.54
C THR A 301 2.83 -15.61 25.89
N GLY A 302 2.30 -15.06 26.99
CA GLY A 302 2.67 -15.43 28.35
C GLY A 302 2.33 -16.90 28.65
N ILE A 303 1.14 -17.36 28.27
CA ILE A 303 0.72 -18.76 28.40
C ILE A 303 1.67 -19.67 27.61
N GLY A 304 1.97 -19.33 26.35
CA GLY A 304 2.90 -20.09 25.53
C GLY A 304 4.30 -20.20 26.15
N LEU A 305 4.83 -19.11 26.71
CA LEU A 305 6.12 -19.11 27.39
C LEU A 305 6.12 -20.04 28.62
N LEU A 306 5.06 -19.99 29.43
CA LEU A 306 4.89 -20.87 30.58
C LEU A 306 4.81 -22.35 30.17
N LEU A 307 4.09 -22.67 29.08
CA LEU A 307 4.01 -24.03 28.54
C LEU A 307 5.38 -24.53 28.06
N THR A 308 6.11 -23.73 27.29
CA THR A 308 7.46 -24.07 26.82
C THR A 308 8.41 -24.32 28.00
N LEU A 309 8.35 -23.45 29.02
CA LEU A 309 9.20 -23.58 30.21
C LEU A 309 8.82 -24.81 31.05
N GLY A 310 7.52 -25.07 31.23
CA GLY A 310 7.01 -26.27 31.89
C GLY A 310 7.42 -27.56 31.20
N MET A 311 7.33 -27.61 29.86
CA MET A 311 7.81 -28.75 29.08
C MET A 311 9.32 -28.95 29.21
N ARG A 312 10.11 -27.87 29.23
CA ARG A 312 11.56 -27.94 29.42
C ARG A 312 11.94 -28.44 30.82
N LEU A 313 11.23 -27.99 31.86
CA LEU A 313 11.43 -28.48 33.22
C LEU A 313 11.04 -29.96 33.33
N TYR A 314 9.95 -30.37 32.69
CA TYR A 314 9.49 -31.76 32.70
C TYR A 314 10.44 -32.71 31.95
N SER A 315 11.06 -32.27 30.85
CA SER A 315 11.97 -33.11 30.07
C SER A 315 13.34 -33.34 30.72
N GLY A 316 13.64 -32.69 31.84
CA GLY A 316 14.93 -32.84 32.56
C GLY A 316 16.15 -32.36 31.78
N SER A 317 15.95 -31.70 30.63
CA SER A 317 17.03 -31.15 29.79
C SER A 317 17.36 -29.74 30.28
N TRP A 318 18.42 -29.65 31.08
CA TRP A 318 19.05 -28.37 31.45
C TRP A 318 20.07 -27.95 30.39
#